data_AF-A0A259LMW2-F1
#
_entry.id   AF-A0A259LMW2-F1
#
_cell.length_a   1.000
_cell.length_b   1.000
_cell.length_c   1.000
_cell.angle_alpha   90.00
_cell.angle_beta   90.00
_cell.angle_gamma   90.00
#
_symmetry.space_group_name_H-M   'P 1'
#
loop_
_entity.id
_entity.type
_entity.pdbx_description
1 polymer ?
#
loop_
_entity_poly.entity_id
_entity_poly.type
_entity_poly.pdbx_seq_one_letter_code
_entity_poly.pdbx_strand_id
1 'polypeptide(L)' 'MLLPVPFCNISKSRRRVEVDAVKASHFAAVPRLRNPDQITRLEEDMVSAYYGAGTLYATPQRLEPLL' A
#
# COMPACT_ATOMS: atom_id res chain seq x y z
N MET A 1 -3.42 7.63 7.50
CA MET A 1 -2.65 7.02 6.38
C MET A 1 -3.58 7.00 5.20
N LEU A 2 -3.03 7.09 3.99
CA LEU A 2 -3.82 6.88 2.78
C LEU A 2 -3.51 5.51 2.18
N LEU A 3 -4.48 4.99 1.44
CA LEU A 3 -4.38 3.76 0.67
C LEU A 3 -4.90 4.08 -0.75
N PRO A 4 -4.05 4.03 -1.78
CA PRO A 4 -4.49 4.30 -3.15
C PRO A 4 -5.48 3.22 -3.61
N VAL A 5 -6.60 3.65 -4.19
CA VAL A 5 -7.68 2.76 -4.67
C VAL A 5 -7.20 1.66 -5.63
N PRO A 6 -6.22 1.89 -6.54
CA PRO A 6 -5.71 0.82 -7.41
C PRO A 6 -5.11 -0.39 -6.66
N PHE A 7 -4.70 -0.23 -5.40
CA PHE A 7 -4.21 -1.34 -4.55
C PHE A 7 -5.30 -1.95 -3.65
N CYS A 8 -6.54 -1.47 -3.74
CA CYS A 8 -7.67 -1.95 -2.94
C CYS A 8 -8.45 -3.04 -3.66
N ASN A 9 -8.44 -4.26 -3.13
CA ASN A 9 -9.42 -5.27 -3.50
C ASN A 9 -10.64 -5.18 -2.55
N ILE A 10 -11.73 -4.58 -3.03
CA ILE A 10 -12.90 -4.25 -2.19
C ILE A 10 -13.92 -5.38 -2.22
N SER A 11 -14.04 -6.12 -1.11
CA SER A 11 -15.08 -7.13 -0.93
C SER A 11 -16.28 -6.55 -0.17
N LYS A 12 -17.33 -6.19 -0.91
CA LYS A 12 -18.58 -5.65 -0.32
C LYS A 12 -19.30 -6.68 0.55
N SER A 13 -19.40 -7.93 0.11
CA SER A 13 -20.09 -9.00 0.85
C SER A 13 -19.43 -9.31 2.19
N ARG A 14 -18.09 -9.30 2.23
CA ARG A 14 -17.32 -9.49 3.47
C ARG A 14 -17.10 -8.21 4.27
N ARG A 15 -17.51 -7.05 3.73
CA ARG A 15 -17.29 -5.70 4.28
C ARG A 15 -15.81 -5.44 4.61
N ARG A 16 -14.91 -5.81 3.69
CA ARG A 16 -13.46 -5.71 3.87
C ARG A 16 -12.79 -5.16 2.62
N VAL A 17 -11.66 -4.49 2.84
CA VAL A 17 -10.71 -4.12 1.79
C VAL A 17 -9.46 -4.93 2.01
N GLU A 18 -9.07 -5.70 1.01
CA GLU A 18 -7.88 -6.53 1.00
C GLU A 18 -6.79 -5.80 0.20
N VAL A 19 -5.55 -5.88 0.68
CA VAL A 19 -4.39 -5.23 0.07
C VAL A 19 -3.27 -6.25 -0.02
N ASP A 20 -2.95 -6.69 -1.24
CA ASP A 20 -1.92 -7.72 -1.47
C ASP A 20 -0.51 -7.14 -1.46
N ALA A 21 -0.37 -5.84 -1.70
CA ALA A 21 0.91 -5.18 -1.85
C ALA A 21 1.76 -5.20 -0.57
N VAL A 22 1.16 -5.06 0.62
CA VAL A 22 1.91 -4.93 1.88
C VAL A 22 1.28 -5.76 3.01
N LYS A 23 2.09 -6.15 4.00
CA LYS A 23 1.61 -6.82 5.20
C LYS A 23 0.95 -5.84 6.17
N ALA A 24 0.12 -6.37 7.07
CA ALA A 24 -0.53 -5.59 8.13
C ALA A 24 0.47 -4.74 8.96
N SER A 25 1.65 -5.28 9.29
CA SER A 25 2.69 -4.56 10.03
C SER A 25 3.30 -3.37 9.26
N HIS A 26 3.30 -3.42 7.93
CA HIS A 26 3.91 -2.39 7.08
C HIS A 26 3.05 -1.12 7.01
N PHE A 27 1.77 -1.16 7.40
CA PHE A 27 0.93 0.04 7.42
C PHE A 27 1.45 1.12 8.37
N ALA A 28 2.18 0.74 9.42
CA ALA A 28 2.77 1.69 10.37
C ALA A 28 3.83 2.61 9.73
N ALA A 29 4.49 2.16 8.65
CA ALA A 29 5.56 2.89 7.97
C ALA A 29 5.11 3.59 6.68
N VAL A 30 3.81 3.55 6.33
CA VAL A 30 3.28 4.30 5.18
C VAL A 30 3.52 5.80 5.38
N PRO A 31 4.06 6.52 4.38
CA PRO A 31 4.24 7.96 4.43
C PRO A 31 2.95 8.68 4.88
N ARG A 32 3.09 9.61 5.83
CA ARG A 32 1.99 10.41 6.36
C ARG A 32 1.89 11.73 5.60
N LEU A 33 0.68 12.24 5.47
CA LEU A 33 0.46 13.60 4.98
C LEU A 33 0.87 14.61 6.04
N ARG A 34 1.41 15.74 5.59
CA ARG A 34 1.65 16.90 6.44
C ARG A 34 0.34 17.59 6.85
N ASN A 35 -0.60 17.73 5.91
CA ASN A 35 -1.93 18.26 6.14
C ASN A 35 -2.95 17.10 6.01
N PRO A 36 -3.80 16.83 7.02
CA PRO A 36 -4.79 15.76 6.92
C PRO A 36 -5.87 15.97 5.84
N ASP A 37 -6.13 17.22 5.46
CA ASP A 37 -7.23 17.58 4.56
C ASP A 37 -6.77 17.81 3.11
N GLN A 38 -5.45 17.75 2.84
CA GLN A 38 -4.88 17.98 1.52
C GLN A 38 -3.65 17.13 1.29
N ILE A 39 -3.54 16.57 0.09
CA ILE A 39 -2.35 15.87 -0.40
C ILE A 39 -1.64 16.70 -1.46
N THR A 40 -0.32 16.81 -1.35
CA THR A 40 0.54 17.36 -2.41
C THR A 40 0.94 16.26 -3.40
N ARG A 41 1.33 16.64 -4.63
CA ARG A 41 1.77 15.67 -5.65
C ARG A 41 2.92 14.79 -5.18
N LEU A 42 3.87 15.35 -4.43
CA LEU A 42 4.99 14.59 -3.87
C LEU A 42 4.51 13.55 -2.85
N GLU A 43 3.57 13.90 -1.96
CA GLU A 43 3.02 12.96 -0.99
C GLU A 43 2.24 11.84 -1.67
N GLU A 44 1.48 12.15 -2.73
CA GLU A 44 0.77 11.16 -3.53
C GLU A 44 1.73 10.14 -4.16
N ASP A 45 2.81 10.63 -4.77
CA ASP A 45 3.85 9.78 -5.36
C ASP A 45 4.56 8.94 -4.29
N MET A 46 4.91 9.51 -3.14
CA MET A 46 5.57 8.77 -2.05
C MET A 46 4.68 7.65 -1.50
N VAL A 47 3.40 7.93 -1.26
CA VAL A 47 2.45 6.91 -0.79
C VAL A 47 2.30 5.81 -1.83
N SER A 48 2.11 6.17 -3.10
CA SER A 48 1.92 5.19 -4.18
C SER A 48 3.16 4.33 -4.41
N ALA A 49 4.35 4.93 -4.38
CA ALA A 49 5.62 4.23 -4.51
C ALA A 49 5.85 3.24 -3.36
N TYR A 50 5.45 3.60 -2.13
CA TYR A 50 5.56 2.70 -0.97
C TYR A 50 4.77 1.40 -1.17
N TYR A 51 3.50 1.50 -1.59
CA TYR A 51 2.69 0.30 -1.90
C TYR A 51 3.23 -0.43 -3.14
N GLY A 52 3.67 0.30 -4.17
CA GLY A 52 4.30 -0.27 -5.36
C GLY A 52 5.52 -1.15 -5.02
N ALA A 53 6.42 -0.66 -4.16
CA ALA A 53 7.59 -1.42 -3.70
C ALA A 53 7.19 -2.70 -2.93
N GLY A 54 6.10 -2.66 -2.15
CA GLY A 54 5.59 -3.82 -1.43
C GLY A 54 5.26 -5.03 -2.32
N THR A 55 4.85 -4.80 -3.57
CA THR A 55 4.54 -5.89 -4.52
C THR A 55 5.71 -6.86 -4.72
N LEU A 56 6.95 -6.36 -4.63
CA LEU A 56 8.16 -7.17 -4.73
C LEU A 56 8.83 -7.39 -3.36
N TYR A 57 8.80 -6.40 -2.47
CA TYR A 57 9.62 -6.39 -1.25
C TYR A 57 8.87 -6.71 0.05
N ALA A 58 7.54 -6.90 0.05
CA ALA A 58 6.81 -7.13 1.31
C ALA A 58 7.09 -8.49 1.98
N THR A 59 7.67 -9.45 1.25
CA THR A 59 8.15 -10.73 1.76
C THR A 59 9.42 -11.12 1.05
N PRO A 60 10.43 -11.72 1.71
CA PRO A 60 11.62 -12.23 1.05
C PRO A 60 11.30 -13.19 -0.10
N GLN A 61 10.27 -14.03 0.06
CA GLN A 61 9.86 -15.03 -0.94
C GLN A 61 9.38 -14.43 -2.27
N ARG A 62 8.96 -13.15 -2.31
CA ARG A 62 8.49 -12.48 -3.54
C ARG A 62 9.64 -12.16 -4.51
N LEU A 63 10.88 -12.17 -4.02
CA LEU A 63 12.07 -11.96 -4.83
C LEU A 63 12.53 -13.24 -5.54
N GLU A 64 12.09 -14.39 -5.06
CA GLU A 64 12.55 -15.69 -5.55
C GLU A 64 11.78 -16.10 -6.81
N PRO A 65 12.44 -16.75 -7.79
CA PRO A 65 11.76 -17.37 -8.94
C PRO A 65 10.80 -18.48 -8.52
N LEU A 66 9.71 -18.67 -9.28
CA LEU A 66 8.70 -19.70 -9.03
C LEU A 66 9.08 -21.10 -9.58
N LEU A 67 10.38 -21.37 -9.75
CA LEU A 67 10.91 -22.54 -10.49
C LEU A 67 11.01 -23.81 -9.64
#